data_AF-A0A1X7TIR8-F1
#
_entry.id   AF-A0A1X7TIR8-F1
#
_cell.length_a   1.000
_cell.length_b   1.000
_cell.length_c   1.000
_cell.angle_alpha   90.00
_cell.angle_beta   90.00
_cell.angle_gamma   90.00
#
_symmetry.space_group_name_H-M   'P 1'
#
loop_
_entity.id
_entity.type
_entity.pdbx_description
1 polymer ?
#
loop_
_entity_poly.entity_id
_entity_poly.type
_entity_poly.pdbx_seq_one_letter_code
_entity_poly.pdbx_strand_id
1 'polypeptide(L)'
;RDKEFEECQRFYREGLTTSFIRILTDDAVKTWKLDIQLDIYNNSRYLVELCVYKIEDDSTYLLDLLAIVFNPSCKWNVFNSSEDPTSCVPGEKWEELLYARPLPDAHKHNMKVVCLVVLINRFGQLGRFDFLKKRICKGELTVHILSFLLRPFGLCSSFLTKRVRNDYIIAIVDKSIEFINSLNDDLLKKEATTDSRSETFSSIMKSLHHLCSVIPGRDDIEMFCLKIIFRLLQIPSFSGKINALNEINKIVPSMSYHPHFRTIGDEEQLTTERIAMS
;
A
#
# COMPACT_ATOMS: atom_id res chain seq x y z
N ARG A 1 1.42 -3.68 -27.84
CA ARG A 1 0.01 -3.96 -28.17
C ARG A 1 -0.93 -3.15 -27.28
N ASP A 2 -1.28 -3.52 -26.05
CA ASP A 2 -2.30 -2.75 -25.29
C ASP A 2 -1.92 -1.30 -24.95
N LYS A 3 -0.62 -0.99 -24.85
CA LYS A 3 -0.11 0.40 -24.69
C LYS A 3 -0.38 1.29 -25.89
N GLU A 4 -0.59 0.70 -27.06
CA GLU A 4 -0.77 1.40 -28.33
C GLU A 4 -2.26 1.66 -28.63
N PHE A 5 -3.17 1.10 -27.82
CA PHE A 5 -4.61 1.26 -27.97
C PHE A 5 -5.17 2.12 -26.83
N GLU A 6 -5.63 3.33 -27.16
CA GLU A 6 -6.16 4.28 -26.18
C GLU A 6 -7.40 3.73 -25.46
N GLU A 7 -8.23 2.94 -26.14
CA GLU A 7 -9.40 2.30 -25.57
C GLU A 7 -9.04 1.35 -24.43
N CYS A 8 -7.93 0.61 -24.55
CA CYS A 8 -7.43 -0.25 -23.49
C CYS A 8 -6.89 0.56 -22.32
N GLN A 9 -6.13 1.64 -22.59
CA GLN A 9 -5.61 2.51 -21.54
C GLN A 9 -6.72 3.23 -20.79
N ARG A 10 -7.75 3.70 -21.51
CA ARG A 10 -8.95 4.30 -20.95
C ARG A 10 -9.76 3.29 -20.14
N PHE A 11 -9.87 2.04 -20.60
CA PHE A 11 -10.51 0.99 -19.80
C PHE A 11 -9.79 0.76 -18.47
N TYR A 12 -8.45 0.70 -18.45
CA TYR A 12 -7.70 0.60 -17.19
C TYR A 12 -7.90 1.83 -16.31
N ARG A 13 -7.73 3.02 -16.87
CA ARG A 13 -7.77 4.31 -16.15
C ARG A 13 -9.15 4.65 -15.60
N GLU A 14 -10.20 4.51 -16.40
CA GLU A 14 -11.55 4.97 -16.07
C GLU A 14 -12.48 3.82 -15.72
N GLY A 15 -12.45 2.73 -16.47
CA GLY A 15 -13.34 1.60 -16.26
C GLY A 15 -12.96 0.82 -15.00
N LEU A 16 -11.80 0.15 -15.02
CA LEU A 16 -11.35 -0.70 -13.92
C LEU A 16 -11.14 0.08 -12.63
N THR A 17 -10.37 1.18 -12.69
CA THR A 17 -10.10 2.01 -11.50
C THR A 17 -11.38 2.48 -10.82
N THR A 18 -12.32 3.07 -11.57
CA THR A 18 -13.58 3.55 -10.96
C THR A 18 -14.38 2.41 -10.36
N SER A 19 -14.51 1.28 -11.06
CA SER A 19 -15.28 0.14 -10.57
C SER A 19 -14.69 -0.45 -9.29
N PHE A 20 -13.37 -0.66 -9.24
CA PHE A 20 -12.70 -1.21 -8.06
C PHE A 20 -12.73 -0.24 -6.88
N ILE A 21 -12.52 1.07 -7.10
CA ILE A 21 -12.65 2.06 -6.03
C ILE A 21 -14.06 2.02 -5.45
N ARG A 22 -15.09 2.06 -6.30
CA ARG A 22 -16.49 2.07 -5.85
C ARG A 22 -16.82 0.81 -5.06
N ILE A 23 -16.54 -0.38 -5.60
CA ILE A 23 -16.93 -1.62 -4.94
C ILE A 23 -16.10 -1.90 -3.67
N LEU A 24 -14.81 -1.55 -3.62
CA LEU A 24 -14.00 -1.84 -2.42
C LEU A 24 -14.21 -0.84 -1.28
N THR A 25 -14.86 0.30 -1.56
CA THR A 25 -15.13 1.37 -0.59
C THR A 25 -16.62 1.63 -0.35
N ASP A 26 -17.49 0.77 -0.86
CA ASP A 26 -18.94 0.89 -0.68
C ASP A 26 -19.36 0.58 0.77
N ASP A 27 -20.24 1.40 1.35
CA ASP A 27 -20.83 1.16 2.67
C ASP A 27 -21.81 -0.01 2.68
N ALA A 28 -22.36 -0.35 1.51
CA ALA A 28 -23.26 -1.48 1.35
C ALA A 28 -22.58 -2.84 1.55
N VAL A 29 -21.25 -2.89 1.76
CA VAL A 29 -20.49 -4.13 1.96
C VAL A 29 -21.11 -5.07 3.00
N LYS A 30 -21.66 -4.52 4.09
CA LYS A 30 -22.29 -5.30 5.17
C LYS A 30 -23.63 -5.93 4.78
N THR A 31 -24.22 -5.47 3.67
CA THR A 31 -25.53 -5.92 3.16
C THR A 31 -25.39 -6.94 2.03
N TRP A 32 -24.19 -7.11 1.49
CA TRP A 32 -23.94 -8.04 0.40
C TRP A 32 -23.95 -9.49 0.88
N LYS A 33 -24.54 -10.34 0.07
CA LYS A 33 -24.56 -11.78 0.26
C LYS A 33 -23.18 -12.38 -0.04
N LEU A 34 -22.92 -13.59 0.47
CA LEU A 34 -21.63 -14.28 0.36
C LEU A 34 -21.18 -14.53 -1.10
N ASP A 35 -22.12 -14.78 -2.01
CA ASP A 35 -21.84 -14.92 -3.44
C ASP A 35 -21.23 -13.65 -4.04
N ILE A 36 -21.78 -12.49 -3.68
CA ILE A 36 -21.24 -11.18 -4.11
C ILE A 36 -19.84 -10.97 -3.52
N GLN A 37 -19.63 -11.29 -2.24
CA GLN A 37 -18.31 -11.18 -1.61
C GLN A 37 -17.27 -12.04 -2.35
N LEU A 38 -17.65 -13.27 -2.71
CA LEU A 38 -16.81 -14.21 -3.46
C LEU A 38 -16.51 -13.71 -4.88
N ASP A 39 -17.49 -13.14 -5.58
CA ASP A 39 -17.28 -12.54 -6.90
C ASP A 39 -16.32 -11.35 -6.86
N ILE A 40 -16.44 -10.50 -5.83
CA ILE A 40 -15.49 -9.39 -5.61
C ILE A 40 -14.08 -9.91 -5.33
N TYR A 41 -13.96 -10.95 -4.51
CA TYR A 41 -12.68 -11.62 -4.25
C TYR A 41 -12.07 -12.19 -5.55
N ASN A 42 -12.86 -12.94 -6.34
CA ASN A 42 -12.41 -13.53 -7.60
C ASN A 42 -11.97 -12.45 -8.60
N ASN A 43 -12.73 -11.37 -8.74
CA ASN A 43 -12.35 -10.23 -9.58
C ASN A 43 -11.07 -9.56 -9.09
N SER A 44 -10.89 -9.42 -7.77
CA SER A 44 -9.67 -8.88 -7.18
C SER A 44 -8.47 -9.80 -7.45
N ARG A 45 -8.66 -11.11 -7.42
CA ARG A 45 -7.64 -12.09 -7.80
C ARG A 45 -7.25 -11.96 -9.28
N TYR A 46 -8.22 -11.89 -10.20
CA TYR A 46 -7.93 -11.66 -11.62
C TYR A 46 -7.23 -10.33 -11.87
N LEU A 47 -7.59 -9.28 -11.13
CA LEU A 47 -6.90 -8.00 -11.19
C LEU A 47 -5.44 -8.12 -10.73
N VAL A 48 -5.16 -8.82 -9.63
CA VAL A 48 -3.77 -9.09 -9.21
C VAL A 48 -3.02 -9.81 -10.32
N GLU A 49 -3.59 -10.85 -10.92
CA GLU A 49 -2.96 -11.59 -12.03
C GLU A 49 -2.70 -10.69 -13.26
N LEU A 50 -3.63 -9.80 -13.60
CA LEU A 50 -3.46 -8.80 -14.66
C LEU A 50 -2.34 -7.82 -14.34
N CYS A 51 -2.31 -7.25 -13.13
CA CYS A 51 -1.26 -6.35 -12.67
C CYS A 51 0.11 -7.04 -12.73
N VAL A 52 0.17 -8.30 -12.32
CA VAL A 52 1.37 -9.13 -12.37
C VAL A 52 1.84 -9.37 -13.80
N TYR A 53 0.92 -9.71 -14.71
CA TYR A 53 1.23 -9.92 -16.12
C TYR A 53 1.77 -8.66 -16.80
N LYS A 54 1.28 -7.49 -16.37
CA LYS A 54 1.64 -6.17 -16.93
C LYS A 54 2.62 -5.38 -16.06
N ILE A 55 3.25 -5.98 -15.06
CA ILE A 55 4.07 -5.21 -14.10
C ILE A 55 5.33 -4.61 -14.76
N GLU A 56 5.85 -5.27 -15.79
CA GLU A 56 7.01 -4.81 -16.58
C GLU A 56 6.65 -3.65 -17.51
N ASP A 57 5.36 -3.42 -17.73
CA ASP A 57 4.87 -2.37 -18.60
C ASP A 57 4.91 -0.98 -17.94
N ASP A 58 5.26 -0.88 -16.66
CA ASP A 58 5.26 0.38 -15.89
C ASP A 58 3.91 1.13 -15.98
N SER A 59 2.81 0.38 -16.15
CA SER A 59 1.46 0.95 -16.19
C SER A 59 1.07 1.44 -14.80
N THR A 60 1.11 2.76 -14.62
CA THR A 60 0.81 3.41 -13.34
C THR A 60 -0.63 3.16 -12.90
N TYR A 61 -1.59 3.03 -13.83
CA TYR A 61 -2.98 2.69 -13.51
C TYR A 61 -3.12 1.30 -12.88
N LEU A 62 -2.40 0.30 -13.42
CA LEU A 62 -2.44 -1.06 -12.87
C LEU A 62 -1.69 -1.16 -11.54
N LEU A 63 -0.59 -0.42 -11.38
CA LEU A 63 0.11 -0.33 -10.10
C LEU A 63 -0.75 0.38 -9.04
N ASP A 64 -1.53 1.39 -9.42
CA ASP A 64 -2.48 2.07 -8.53
C ASP A 64 -3.61 1.13 -8.08
N LEU A 65 -4.18 0.39 -9.04
CA LEU A 65 -5.16 -0.65 -8.79
C LEU A 65 -4.64 -1.72 -7.83
N LEU A 66 -3.37 -2.12 -7.96
CA LEU A 66 -2.74 -3.03 -7.02
C LEU A 66 -2.70 -2.43 -5.61
N ALA A 67 -2.39 -1.15 -5.46
CA ALA A 67 -2.43 -0.46 -4.17
C ALA A 67 -3.85 -0.38 -3.58
N ILE A 68 -4.87 -0.17 -4.43
CA ILE A 68 -6.28 -0.14 -4.02
C ILE A 68 -6.73 -1.50 -3.47
N VAL A 69 -6.41 -2.58 -4.18
CA VAL A 69 -6.74 -3.95 -3.75
C VAL A 69 -5.96 -4.33 -2.50
N PHE A 70 -4.70 -3.91 -2.39
CA PHE A 70 -3.83 -4.22 -1.24
C PHE A 70 -4.07 -3.32 -0.02
N ASN A 71 -4.98 -2.36 -0.10
CA ASN A 71 -5.25 -1.44 1.00
C ASN A 71 -6.04 -2.13 2.12
N PRO A 72 -5.44 -2.41 3.30
CA PRO A 72 -6.16 -3.06 4.39
C PRO A 72 -7.27 -2.19 4.99
N SER A 73 -7.26 -0.89 4.74
CA SER A 73 -8.24 0.06 5.27
C SER A 73 -9.45 0.26 4.35
N CYS A 74 -9.50 -0.38 3.17
CA CYS A 74 -10.71 -0.30 2.34
C CYS A 74 -11.86 -1.07 3.02
N LYS A 75 -13.11 -0.61 2.83
CA LYS A 75 -14.27 -1.16 3.55
C LYS A 75 -14.45 -2.66 3.32
N TRP A 76 -14.18 -3.13 2.12
CA TRP A 76 -14.24 -4.55 1.78
C TRP A 76 -13.18 -5.38 2.52
N ASN A 77 -11.92 -4.93 2.56
CA ASN A 77 -10.87 -5.64 3.30
C ASN A 77 -11.12 -5.60 4.82
N VAL A 78 -11.63 -4.49 5.35
CA VAL A 78 -12.01 -4.37 6.77
C VAL A 78 -13.13 -5.35 7.10
N PHE A 79 -14.20 -5.41 6.29
CA PHE A 79 -15.30 -6.36 6.48
C PHE A 79 -14.80 -7.82 6.48
N ASN A 80 -14.05 -8.20 5.44
CA ASN A 80 -13.52 -9.55 5.26
C ASN A 80 -12.30 -9.87 6.14
N SER A 81 -11.89 -8.96 7.03
CA SER A 81 -10.91 -9.26 8.09
C SER A 81 -11.55 -9.94 9.31
N SER A 82 -12.89 -9.91 9.40
CA SER A 82 -13.68 -10.38 10.54
C SER A 82 -14.52 -11.66 10.27
N GLU A 83 -14.45 -12.21 9.05
CA GLU A 83 -15.27 -13.38 8.64
C GLU A 83 -14.46 -14.69 8.49
N ASP A 84 -15.12 -15.84 8.68
CA ASP A 84 -14.50 -17.20 8.70
C ASP A 84 -13.55 -17.42 7.49
N PRO A 85 -12.29 -17.90 7.65
CA PRO A 85 -11.39 -18.17 6.53
C PRO A 85 -12.04 -18.99 5.44
N THR A 86 -12.90 -19.93 5.84
CA THR A 86 -13.56 -20.85 4.92
C THR A 86 -14.78 -20.25 4.25
N SER A 87 -15.29 -19.08 4.68
CA SER A 87 -16.45 -18.44 4.05
C SER A 87 -16.08 -17.71 2.76
N CYS A 88 -14.87 -17.15 2.67
CA CYS A 88 -14.48 -16.29 1.54
C CYS A 88 -13.51 -16.95 0.55
N VAL A 89 -12.74 -17.97 0.95
CA VAL A 89 -11.73 -18.58 0.07
C VAL A 89 -11.81 -20.11 0.12
N PRO A 90 -12.66 -20.74 -0.72
CA PRO A 90 -12.71 -22.20 -0.83
C PRO A 90 -11.43 -22.74 -1.48
N GLY A 91 -10.70 -23.60 -0.77
CA GLY A 91 -9.69 -24.50 -1.39
C GLY A 91 -8.23 -24.03 -1.37
N GLU A 92 -7.87 -22.91 -0.73
CA GLU A 92 -6.46 -22.54 -0.57
C GLU A 92 -5.79 -23.23 0.62
N LYS A 93 -4.58 -23.77 0.40
CA LYS A 93 -3.79 -24.47 1.42
C LYS A 93 -2.93 -23.49 2.21
N TRP A 94 -3.13 -23.46 3.52
CA TRP A 94 -2.43 -22.56 4.45
C TRP A 94 -0.90 -22.68 4.45
N GLU A 95 -0.38 -23.86 4.14
CA GLU A 95 1.06 -24.13 4.05
C GLU A 95 1.74 -23.36 2.90
N GLU A 96 0.95 -22.88 1.94
CA GLU A 96 1.40 -22.12 0.77
C GLU A 96 1.42 -20.59 1.03
N LEU A 97 0.97 -20.14 2.22
CA LEU A 97 0.99 -18.73 2.64
C LEU A 97 2.38 -18.31 3.15
N LEU A 98 3.35 -18.28 2.23
CA LEU A 98 4.76 -17.98 2.50
C LEU A 98 5.06 -16.48 2.56
N TYR A 99 4.25 -15.65 1.91
CA TYR A 99 4.55 -14.24 1.65
C TYR A 99 3.87 -13.29 2.63
N ALA A 100 2.61 -13.55 2.97
CA ALA A 100 1.85 -12.79 3.96
C ALA A 100 1.13 -13.71 4.94
N ARG A 101 0.93 -13.22 6.17
CA ARG A 101 0.18 -13.89 7.24
C ARG A 101 -0.69 -12.89 8.00
N PRO A 102 -1.78 -13.37 8.64
CA PRO A 102 -2.55 -12.54 9.56
C PRO A 102 -1.68 -12.01 10.73
N LEU A 103 -2.13 -10.91 11.34
CA LEU A 103 -1.40 -10.27 12.45
C LEU A 103 -1.46 -11.09 13.75
N PRO A 104 -0.45 -11.00 14.63
CA PRO A 104 -0.35 -11.85 15.82
C PRO A 104 -1.50 -11.71 16.83
N ASP A 105 -2.13 -10.53 16.96
CA ASP A 105 -3.29 -10.34 17.84
C ASP A 105 -4.57 -11.01 17.31
N ALA A 106 -4.56 -11.50 16.06
CA ALA A 106 -5.62 -12.36 15.52
C ALA A 106 -5.64 -13.75 16.20
N HIS A 107 -4.58 -14.14 16.91
CA HIS A 107 -4.48 -15.45 17.56
C HIS A 107 -5.33 -15.57 18.84
N LYS A 108 -5.81 -14.47 19.42
CA LYS A 108 -6.64 -14.53 20.64
C LYS A 108 -8.09 -14.96 20.41
N HIS A 109 -8.56 -15.04 19.15
CA HIS A 109 -9.97 -15.32 18.85
C HIS A 109 -10.25 -16.35 17.74
N ASN A 110 -9.32 -17.25 17.38
CA ASN A 110 -9.56 -18.24 16.31
C ASN A 110 -10.12 -17.59 15.01
N MET A 111 -9.53 -16.48 14.59
CA MET A 111 -9.89 -15.74 13.38
C MET A 111 -8.64 -15.52 12.52
N LYS A 112 -8.60 -15.43 11.20
CA LYS A 112 -9.47 -15.84 10.09
C LYS A 112 -8.65 -15.50 8.80
N VAL A 113 -8.81 -16.18 7.66
CA VAL A 113 -8.07 -15.83 6.41
C VAL A 113 -8.63 -14.49 5.96
N VAL A 114 -7.81 -13.45 6.02
CA VAL A 114 -8.16 -12.17 5.41
C VAL A 114 -7.97 -12.33 3.90
N CYS A 115 -9.00 -12.09 3.08
CA CYS A 115 -8.91 -12.15 1.60
C CYS A 115 -7.67 -11.43 1.06
N LEU A 116 -7.31 -10.30 1.66
CA LEU A 116 -6.09 -9.55 1.39
C LEU A 116 -4.80 -10.40 1.53
N VAL A 117 -4.67 -11.20 2.59
CA VAL A 117 -3.51 -12.07 2.82
C VAL A 117 -3.36 -13.07 1.68
N VAL A 118 -4.47 -13.63 1.20
CA VAL A 118 -4.45 -14.54 0.05
C VAL A 118 -4.03 -13.82 -1.23
N LEU A 119 -4.57 -12.62 -1.48
CA LEU A 119 -4.18 -11.82 -2.66
C LEU A 119 -2.69 -11.46 -2.66
N ILE A 120 -2.12 -11.12 -1.50
CA ILE A 120 -0.67 -10.86 -1.35
C ILE A 120 0.14 -12.14 -1.59
N ASN A 121 -0.32 -13.28 -1.07
CA ASN A 121 0.35 -14.56 -1.32
C ASN A 121 0.28 -14.95 -2.80
N ARG A 122 -0.85 -14.74 -3.47
CA ARG A 122 -0.98 -14.97 -4.92
C ARG A 122 0.02 -14.14 -5.70
N PHE A 123 0.17 -12.85 -5.37
CA PHE A 123 1.19 -11.98 -5.98
C PHE A 123 2.60 -12.56 -5.80
N GLY A 124 2.91 -13.04 -4.60
CA GLY A 124 4.21 -13.64 -4.30
C GLY A 124 4.46 -14.97 -5.02
N GLN A 125 3.46 -15.86 -5.05
CA GLN A 125 3.52 -17.16 -5.74
C GLN A 125 3.78 -17.00 -7.25
N LEU A 126 3.33 -15.89 -7.84
CA LEU A 126 3.63 -15.54 -9.24
C LEU A 126 5.04 -14.95 -9.44
N GLY A 127 5.92 -15.02 -8.43
CA GLY A 127 7.33 -14.64 -8.48
C GLY A 127 7.58 -13.13 -8.42
N ARG A 128 6.61 -12.33 -7.97
CA ARG A 128 6.66 -10.87 -8.19
C ARG A 128 7.38 -10.08 -7.10
N PHE A 129 7.66 -10.68 -5.95
CA PHE A 129 8.63 -10.11 -5.01
C PHE A 129 10.06 -10.14 -5.56
N ASP A 130 10.44 -11.21 -6.28
CA ASP A 130 11.75 -11.28 -6.96
C ASP A 130 11.85 -10.21 -8.06
N PHE A 131 10.78 -10.04 -8.85
CA PHE A 131 10.70 -8.95 -9.82
C PHE A 131 10.84 -7.58 -9.15
N LEU A 132 10.07 -7.30 -8.10
CA LEU A 132 10.07 -6.02 -7.40
C LEU A 132 11.48 -5.68 -6.86
N LYS A 133 12.12 -6.64 -6.18
CA LYS A 133 13.49 -6.48 -5.68
C LYS A 133 14.46 -6.25 -6.84
N LYS A 134 14.38 -7.03 -7.92
CA LYS A 134 15.24 -6.87 -9.11
C LYS A 134 15.07 -5.48 -9.72
N ARG A 135 13.83 -5.01 -9.91
CA ARG A 135 13.50 -3.71 -10.51
C ARG A 135 14.08 -2.56 -9.68
N ILE A 136 13.85 -2.55 -8.37
CA ILE A 136 14.31 -1.46 -7.49
C ILE A 136 15.83 -1.52 -7.23
N CYS A 137 16.42 -2.71 -7.10
CA CYS A 137 17.84 -2.82 -6.74
C CYS A 137 18.79 -2.70 -7.93
N LYS A 138 18.36 -3.03 -9.15
CA LYS A 138 19.24 -3.16 -10.33
C LYS A 138 18.65 -2.60 -11.62
N GLY A 139 17.37 -2.29 -11.65
CA GLY A 139 16.70 -1.78 -12.85
C GLY A 139 16.77 -0.27 -12.95
N GLU A 140 16.35 0.25 -14.10
CA GLU A 140 16.09 1.69 -14.25
C GLU A 140 14.94 2.11 -13.33
N LEU A 141 15.01 3.30 -12.77
CA LEU A 141 14.02 3.75 -11.81
C LEU A 141 13.81 5.26 -11.94
N THR A 142 12.55 5.67 -11.98
CA THR A 142 12.16 7.07 -11.83
C THR A 142 11.49 7.26 -10.48
N VAL A 143 11.49 8.49 -9.96
CA VAL A 143 10.80 8.83 -8.70
C VAL A 143 9.32 8.42 -8.75
N HIS A 144 8.67 8.68 -9.89
CA HIS A 144 7.29 8.29 -10.12
C HIS A 144 7.09 6.77 -10.04
N ILE A 145 7.84 5.98 -10.80
CA ILE A 145 7.69 4.52 -10.79
C ILE A 145 8.00 3.93 -9.41
N LEU A 146 9.01 4.46 -8.71
CA LEU A 146 9.31 4.04 -7.35
C LEU A 146 8.11 4.23 -6.41
N SER A 147 7.43 5.37 -6.49
CA SER A 147 6.23 5.65 -5.68
C SER A 147 5.14 4.61 -5.89
N PHE A 148 4.84 4.27 -7.14
CA PHE A 148 3.82 3.27 -7.49
C PHE A 148 4.23 1.84 -7.10
N LEU A 149 5.52 1.50 -7.19
CA LEU A 149 6.02 0.18 -6.80
C LEU A 149 6.03 -0.03 -5.28
N LEU A 150 6.33 1.02 -4.49
CA LEU A 150 6.36 0.91 -3.03
C LEU A 150 4.98 0.93 -2.40
N ARG A 151 4.05 1.73 -2.95
CA ARG A 151 2.77 2.04 -2.30
C ARG A 151 1.93 0.82 -1.90
N PRO A 152 1.70 -0.21 -2.76
CA PRO A 152 0.92 -1.38 -2.35
C PRO A 152 1.49 -2.07 -1.10
N PHE A 153 2.82 -2.16 -1.01
CA PHE A 153 3.50 -2.85 0.10
C PHE A 153 3.68 -1.96 1.32
N GLY A 154 3.75 -0.64 1.15
CA GLY A 154 3.61 0.30 2.26
C GLY A 154 2.30 0.08 3.00
N LEU A 155 1.19 -0.02 2.25
CA LEU A 155 -0.16 -0.22 2.80
C LEU A 155 -0.32 -1.56 3.53
N CYS A 156 0.20 -2.66 2.97
CA CYS A 156 0.04 -4.01 3.54
C CYS A 156 1.28 -4.55 4.28
N SER A 157 2.24 -3.68 4.61
CA SER A 157 3.53 -4.02 5.24
C SER A 157 3.41 -4.89 6.48
N SER A 158 2.39 -4.64 7.32
CA SER A 158 2.14 -5.33 8.57
C SER A 158 1.79 -6.82 8.40
N PHE A 159 1.29 -7.22 7.24
CA PHE A 159 0.95 -8.61 6.92
C PHE A 159 2.13 -9.41 6.37
N LEU A 160 3.23 -8.76 5.97
CA LEU A 160 4.35 -9.44 5.33
C LEU A 160 5.10 -10.35 6.33
N THR A 161 5.42 -11.57 5.89
CA THR A 161 6.13 -12.52 6.76
C THR A 161 7.55 -12.04 7.07
N LYS A 162 8.14 -12.58 8.16
CA LYS A 162 9.57 -12.35 8.47
C LYS A 162 10.48 -12.73 7.30
N ARG A 163 10.13 -13.80 6.58
CA ARG A 163 10.85 -14.23 5.37
C ARG A 163 10.82 -13.13 4.31
N VAL A 164 9.65 -12.61 3.97
CA VAL A 164 9.55 -11.54 2.94
C VAL A 164 10.30 -10.28 3.37
N ARG A 165 10.20 -9.92 4.65
CA ARG A 165 10.95 -8.79 5.20
C ARG A 165 12.46 -8.92 4.98
N ASN A 166 13.01 -10.07 5.38
CA ASN A 166 14.44 -10.35 5.29
C ASN A 166 14.92 -10.50 3.85
N ASP A 167 14.18 -11.23 3.01
CA ASP A 167 14.62 -11.60 1.67
C ASP A 167 14.42 -10.45 0.67
N TYR A 168 13.41 -9.58 0.88
CA TYR A 168 13.01 -8.55 -0.08
C TYR A 168 12.98 -7.14 0.50
N ILE A 169 12.20 -6.92 1.57
CA ILE A 169 11.83 -5.56 2.00
C ILE A 169 13.04 -4.75 2.47
N ILE A 170 13.95 -5.35 3.25
CA ILE A 170 15.16 -4.64 3.71
C ILE A 170 15.94 -4.07 2.51
N ALA A 171 16.23 -4.92 1.52
CA ALA A 171 16.97 -4.50 0.33
C ALA A 171 16.21 -3.46 -0.50
N ILE A 172 14.89 -3.60 -0.63
CA ILE A 172 14.03 -2.65 -1.35
C ILE A 172 14.07 -1.28 -0.66
N VAL A 173 13.91 -1.23 0.66
CA VAL A 173 13.95 0.02 1.43
C VAL A 173 15.32 0.67 1.33
N ASP A 174 16.39 -0.09 1.56
CA ASP A 174 17.77 0.44 1.50
C ASP A 174 18.07 1.05 0.13
N LYS A 175 17.72 0.35 -0.95
CA LYS A 175 17.93 0.84 -2.32
C LYS A 175 17.02 2.00 -2.68
N SER A 176 15.80 2.06 -2.14
CA SER A 176 14.91 3.20 -2.32
C SER A 176 15.47 4.45 -1.64
N ILE A 177 15.99 4.31 -0.41
CA ILE A 177 16.63 5.41 0.33
C ILE A 177 17.90 5.88 -0.40
N GLU A 178 18.75 4.96 -0.84
CA GLU A 178 19.94 5.27 -1.64
C GLU A 178 19.60 6.02 -2.92
N PHE A 179 18.60 5.54 -3.67
CA PHE A 179 18.11 6.18 -4.88
C PHE A 179 17.64 7.62 -4.63
N ILE A 180 16.77 7.82 -3.62
CA ILE A 180 16.25 9.15 -3.30
C ILE A 180 17.37 10.10 -2.83
N ASN A 181 18.33 9.62 -2.04
CA ASN A 181 19.47 10.43 -1.63
C ASN A 181 20.37 10.83 -2.81
N SER A 182 20.50 9.96 -3.82
CA SER A 182 21.32 10.21 -5.02
C SER A 182 20.74 11.27 -5.97
N LEU A 183 19.45 11.62 -5.82
CA LEU A 183 18.84 12.67 -6.64
C LEU A 183 19.53 14.01 -6.42
N ASN A 184 19.86 14.70 -7.50
CA ASN A 184 20.41 16.05 -7.44
C ASN A 184 19.31 17.10 -7.22
N ASP A 185 19.70 18.31 -6.82
CA ASP A 185 18.74 19.35 -6.44
C ASP A 185 17.91 19.85 -7.63
N ASP A 186 18.42 19.74 -8.87
CA ASP A 186 17.66 20.07 -10.08
C ASP A 186 16.54 19.07 -10.37
N LEU A 187 16.78 17.76 -10.17
CA LEU A 187 15.77 16.72 -10.28
C LEU A 187 14.76 16.84 -9.15
N LEU A 188 15.22 17.10 -7.91
CA LEU A 188 14.33 17.37 -6.79
C LEU A 188 13.45 18.60 -7.05
N LYS A 189 14.01 19.68 -7.63
CA LYS A 189 13.26 20.87 -8.02
C LYS A 189 12.26 20.60 -9.14
N LYS A 190 12.64 19.84 -10.16
CA LYS A 190 11.70 19.40 -11.19
C LYS A 190 10.56 18.63 -10.54
N GLU A 191 10.85 17.65 -9.71
CA GLU A 191 9.83 16.82 -9.05
C GLU A 191 9.04 17.57 -7.94
N ALA A 192 9.51 18.70 -7.41
CA ALA A 192 8.79 19.43 -6.34
C ALA A 192 7.87 20.57 -6.82
N THR A 193 7.90 20.91 -8.12
CA THR A 193 7.29 22.17 -8.64
C THR A 193 5.82 22.06 -9.06
N THR A 194 5.20 20.88 -9.01
CA THR A 194 3.74 20.73 -9.22
C THR A 194 3.10 19.95 -8.08
N ASP A 195 1.83 20.24 -7.80
CA ASP A 195 1.09 19.63 -6.70
C ASP A 195 0.98 18.10 -6.82
N SER A 196 0.88 17.55 -8.03
CA SER A 196 0.87 16.09 -8.24
C SER A 196 2.21 15.40 -7.94
N ARG A 197 3.34 16.12 -8.04
CA ARG A 197 4.67 15.54 -7.82
C ARG A 197 5.15 15.71 -6.37
N SER A 198 4.64 16.70 -5.64
CA SER A 198 4.79 16.75 -4.17
C SER A 198 4.05 15.58 -3.49
N GLU A 199 2.89 15.17 -4.01
CA GLU A 199 2.19 13.95 -3.58
C GLU A 199 3.00 12.67 -3.84
N THR A 200 3.81 12.64 -4.90
CA THR A 200 4.66 11.49 -5.23
C THR A 200 5.69 11.24 -4.14
N PHE A 201 6.38 12.28 -3.66
CA PHE A 201 7.31 12.17 -2.52
C PHE A 201 6.57 11.83 -1.23
N SER A 202 5.41 12.44 -0.95
CA SER A 202 4.56 12.09 0.19
C SER A 202 4.28 10.58 0.25
N SER A 203 3.86 10.03 -0.90
CA SER A 203 3.56 8.62 -1.07
C SER A 203 4.78 7.73 -0.83
N ILE A 204 5.95 8.12 -1.35
CA ILE A 204 7.22 7.40 -1.10
C ILE A 204 7.55 7.41 0.39
N MET A 205 7.52 8.58 1.05
CA MET A 205 7.87 8.71 2.47
C MET A 205 6.94 7.89 3.35
N LYS A 206 5.62 7.96 3.12
CA LYS A 206 4.63 7.14 3.84
C LYS A 206 4.86 5.65 3.63
N SER A 207 5.13 5.24 2.39
CA SER A 207 5.37 3.83 2.07
C SER A 207 6.64 3.32 2.74
N LEU A 208 7.74 4.08 2.68
CA LEU A 208 8.99 3.73 3.35
C LEU A 208 8.84 3.70 4.86
N HIS A 209 8.13 4.66 5.46
CA HIS A 209 7.82 4.66 6.89
C HIS A 209 7.12 3.37 7.33
N HIS A 210 6.06 2.96 6.64
CA HIS A 210 5.36 1.72 6.96
C HIS A 210 6.22 0.46 6.71
N LEU A 211 7.05 0.46 5.67
CA LEU A 211 7.97 -0.66 5.42
C LEU A 211 9.11 -0.73 6.46
N CYS A 212 9.60 0.41 6.95
CA CYS A 212 10.59 0.47 8.01
C CYS A 212 10.03 0.05 9.36
N SER A 213 8.79 0.42 9.68
CA SER A 213 8.18 0.11 10.98
C SER A 213 8.05 -1.41 11.24
N VAL A 214 8.07 -2.22 10.18
CA VAL A 214 8.07 -3.68 10.29
C VAL A 214 9.48 -4.28 10.30
N ILE A 215 10.56 -3.50 10.19
CA ILE A 215 11.95 -3.99 10.25
C ILE A 215 12.49 -3.77 11.68
N PRO A 216 12.83 -4.82 12.43
CA PRO A 216 13.34 -4.68 13.80
C PRO A 216 14.65 -3.87 13.86
N GLY A 217 14.71 -2.88 14.75
CA GLY A 217 15.91 -2.06 14.99
C GLY A 217 16.18 -0.98 13.92
N ARG A 218 15.15 -0.61 13.15
CA ARG A 218 15.26 0.38 12.08
C ARG A 218 14.58 1.70 12.46
N ASP A 219 15.37 2.60 13.06
CA ASP A 219 14.93 3.92 13.54
C ASP A 219 15.55 5.08 12.72
N ASP A 220 16.14 4.77 11.56
CA ASP A 220 16.81 5.74 10.70
C ASP A 220 15.85 6.46 9.74
N ILE A 221 14.59 6.03 9.69
CA ILE A 221 13.61 6.49 8.71
C ILE A 221 13.14 7.92 9.00
N GLU A 222 12.94 8.29 10.26
CA GLU A 222 12.55 9.65 10.66
C GLU A 222 13.65 10.64 10.28
N MET A 223 14.91 10.28 10.55
CA MET A 223 16.07 11.10 10.18
C MET A 223 16.19 11.23 8.66
N PHE A 224 15.95 10.16 7.91
CA PHE A 224 15.89 10.22 6.45
C PHE A 224 14.78 11.15 5.95
N CYS A 225 13.55 10.99 6.45
CA CYS A 225 12.41 11.84 6.09
C CYS A 225 12.71 13.32 6.34
N LEU A 226 13.25 13.66 7.51
CA LEU A 226 13.65 15.03 7.85
C LEU A 226 14.73 15.57 6.91
N LYS A 227 15.74 14.76 6.55
CA LYS A 227 16.78 15.15 5.59
C LYS A 227 16.18 15.46 4.21
N ILE A 228 15.26 14.65 3.71
CA ILE A 228 14.62 14.89 2.41
C ILE A 228 13.72 16.13 2.46
N ILE A 229 12.90 16.28 3.50
CA ILE A 229 12.08 17.48 3.70
C ILE A 229 12.95 18.74 3.73
N PHE A 230 14.08 18.69 4.45
CA PHE A 230 15.01 19.80 4.52
C PHE A 230 15.59 20.15 3.14
N ARG A 231 16.01 19.15 2.35
CA ARG A 231 16.46 19.36 0.97
C ARG A 231 15.37 19.97 0.10
N LEU A 232 14.11 19.53 0.24
CA LEU A 232 12.97 20.09 -0.48
C LEU A 232 12.68 21.56 -0.08
N LEU A 233 12.79 21.91 1.21
CA LEU A 233 12.64 23.27 1.72
C LEU A 233 13.71 24.25 1.21
N GLN A 234 14.92 23.74 0.94
CA GLN A 234 16.02 24.53 0.39
C GLN A 234 15.84 24.90 -1.08
N ILE A 235 14.90 24.28 -1.80
CA ILE A 235 14.63 24.59 -3.20
C ILE A 235 14.08 26.03 -3.30
N PRO A 236 14.73 26.93 -4.07
CA PRO A 236 14.36 28.34 -4.18
C PRO A 236 13.13 28.53 -5.06
N SER A 237 11.98 28.05 -4.60
CA SER A 237 10.66 28.37 -5.15
C SER A 237 9.67 28.51 -4.00
N PHE A 238 8.85 29.57 -4.03
CA PHE A 238 7.82 29.82 -3.01
C PHE A 238 6.83 28.66 -2.91
N SER A 239 6.45 28.08 -4.06
CA SER A 239 5.61 26.89 -4.17
C SER A 239 6.26 25.65 -3.52
N GLY A 240 7.56 25.41 -3.73
CA GLY A 240 8.29 24.30 -3.10
C GLY A 240 8.34 24.41 -1.57
N LYS A 241 8.51 25.62 -1.02
CA LYS A 241 8.52 25.86 0.44
C LYS A 241 7.15 25.59 1.08
N ILE A 242 6.07 26.08 0.47
CA ILE A 242 4.70 25.85 0.96
C ILE A 242 4.31 24.37 0.82
N ASN A 243 4.68 23.71 -0.27
CA ASN A 243 4.40 22.29 -0.47
C ASN A 243 5.16 21.40 0.53
N ALA A 244 6.43 21.70 0.81
CA ALA A 244 7.19 20.98 1.85
C ALA A 244 6.61 21.20 3.26
N LEU A 245 6.13 22.41 3.57
CA LEU A 245 5.40 22.69 4.81
C LEU A 245 4.08 21.91 4.91
N ASN A 246 3.32 21.82 3.81
CA ASN A 246 2.09 21.01 3.77
C ASN A 246 2.39 19.52 3.95
N GLU A 247 3.50 19.03 3.40
CA GLU A 247 3.93 17.64 3.59
C GLU A 247 4.35 17.36 5.04
N ILE A 248 5.08 18.27 5.70
CA ILE A 248 5.33 18.18 7.14
C ILE A 248 4.01 18.03 7.90
N ASN A 249 3.01 18.86 7.60
CA ASN A 249 1.71 18.81 8.27
C ASN A 249 0.94 17.50 8.03
N LYS A 250 1.18 16.79 6.91
CA LYS A 250 0.58 15.47 6.64
C LYS A 250 1.35 14.31 7.29
N ILE A 251 2.68 14.44 7.38
CA ILE A 251 3.55 13.37 7.90
C ILE A 251 3.62 13.42 9.44
N VAL A 252 3.62 14.60 10.06
CA VAL A 252 3.70 14.75 11.54
C VAL A 252 2.58 14.00 12.31
N PRO A 253 1.31 14.04 11.88
CA PRO A 253 0.26 13.24 12.51
C PRO A 253 0.45 11.72 12.32
N SER A 254 1.07 11.29 11.22
CA SER A 254 1.33 9.85 10.97
C SER A 254 2.60 9.34 11.67
N MET A 255 3.52 10.22 12.05
CA MET A 255 4.68 9.92 12.90
C MET A 255 4.32 9.78 14.40
N SER A 256 3.16 10.30 14.82
CA SER A 256 2.70 10.26 16.22
C SER A 256 1.64 9.20 16.51
N TYR A 257 1.25 8.40 15.51
CA TYR A 257 0.24 7.34 15.65
C TYR A 257 0.79 6.00 15.19
N HIS A 258 1.05 5.13 16.16
CA HIS A 258 1.07 3.69 15.92
C HIS A 258 -0.34 3.31 15.43
N PRO A 259 -0.52 2.73 14.23
CA PRO A 259 -1.82 2.23 13.83
C PRO A 259 -2.05 0.94 14.63
N HIS A 260 -2.50 1.10 15.88
CA HIS A 260 -3.44 0.14 16.42
C HIS A 260 -4.61 0.16 15.45
N PHE A 261 -4.82 -0.97 14.76
CA PHE A 261 -5.99 -1.18 13.93
C PHE A 261 -7.20 -0.81 14.78
N ARG A 262 -7.82 0.34 14.49
CA ARG A 262 -9.05 0.74 15.17
C ARG A 262 -10.10 -0.29 14.79
N THR A 263 -10.35 -1.20 15.70
CA THR A 263 -11.55 -2.01 15.69
C THR A 263 -12.73 -1.06 15.73
N ILE A 264 -13.71 -1.30 14.85
CA ILE A 264 -14.97 -0.54 14.78
C ILE A 264 -15.71 -0.51 16.14
N GLY A 265 -15.33 -1.37 17.10
CA GLY A 265 -15.85 -1.37 18.47
C GLY A 265 -15.32 -0.29 19.42
N ASP A 266 -14.22 0.40 19.09
CA ASP A 266 -13.62 1.36 20.03
C ASP A 266 -14.39 2.70 20.07
N GLU A 267 -15.09 3.06 18.98
CA GLU A 267 -15.91 4.28 18.93
C GLU A 267 -17.24 4.15 19.70
N GLU A 268 -17.79 2.94 19.83
CA GLU A 268 -18.98 2.69 20.64
C GLU A 268 -18.68 2.72 22.15
N GLN A 269 -17.50 2.26 22.58
CA GLN A 269 -17.13 2.32 24.00
C GLN A 269 -16.86 3.77 24.47
N LEU A 270 -16.17 4.57 23.65
CA LEU A 270 -15.89 5.98 23.96
C LEU A 270 -17.15 6.87 24.00
N THR A 271 -18.19 6.51 23.25
CA THR A 271 -19.47 7.23 23.26
C THR A 271 -20.37 6.78 24.43
N THR A 272 -20.33 5.51 24.81
CA THR A 272 -21.13 4.98 25.93
C THR A 272 -20.62 5.48 27.29
N GLU A 273 -19.31 5.60 27.48
CA GLU A 273 -18.74 6.13 28.73
C GLU A 273 -19.02 7.63 28.96
N ARG A 274 -19.20 8.42 27.89
CA ARG A 274 -19.55 9.84 28.01
C ARG A 274 -21.02 10.08 28.38
N ILE A 275 -21.91 9.18 28.00
CA ILE A 275 -23.35 9.29 28.30
C ILE A 275 -23.66 8.79 29.72
N ALA A 276 -22.84 7.90 30.29
CA ALA A 276 -23.00 7.40 31.66
C ALA A 276 -22.48 8.37 32.75
N MET A 277 -21.86 9.49 32.38
CA MET A 277 -21.34 10.52 33.30
C MET A 277 -22.01 11.90 33.16
N SER A 278 -23.21 11.95 32.58
CA SER A 278 -24.09 13.14 32.57
C SER A 278 -25.43 12.82 33.18
#